data_AF-A0AAE9F1U3-F1
#
_entry.id   AF-A0AAE9F1U3-F1
#
_cell.length_a   1.000
_cell.length_b   1.000
_cell.length_c   1.000
_cell.angle_alpha   90.00
_cell.angle_beta   90.00
_cell.angle_gamma   90.00
#
_symmetry.space_group_name_H-M   'P 1'
#
loop_
_entity.id
_entity.type
_entity.pdbx_description
1 polymer ?
#
loop_
_entity_poly.entity_id
_entity_poly.type
_entity_poly.pdbx_seq_one_letter_code
_entity_poly.pdbx_strand_id
1 'polypeptide(L)'
;MGNVKWYMFNVHLWSAILDISFTFLVTPYFIFPATAGYPLGIFIWFGLDPVYQVTVLVVEIGMTIISILVLFENRYTFLAASRNDFWKRFRKGTFVILYIVAWTYFIPFIFQVPDPSFAVPIVLKQLPTLRYFYTGPIFVFTMDSTVVARVTMLKLIIEFSYLGLLVYLTFRSLIKQTQSAALSKKTLALQRKFFGLIIIQTVIPFAILILPIAYCGWAMSVEFYNQAFNNFAFIVISSHGLISTIAILLIHEPYRTALIGKCNRKVGDSGPPSNGVPQPIARGNSRPI
;
A
#
# COMPACT_ATOMS: atom_id res chain seq x y z
N MET A 1 -4.19 1.81 22.95
CA MET A 1 -3.82 2.18 21.56
C MET A 1 -2.36 2.64 21.50
N GLY A 2 -1.44 1.93 22.17
CA GLY A 2 -0.02 2.29 22.12
C GLY A 2 0.60 1.83 20.80
N ASN A 3 1.28 2.73 20.10
CA ASN A 3 2.08 2.51 18.90
C ASN A 3 1.38 2.21 17.55
N VAL A 4 0.09 1.83 17.51
CA VAL A 4 -0.62 1.53 16.22
C VAL A 4 -0.58 2.67 15.20
N LYS A 5 -0.55 3.93 15.66
CA LYS A 5 -0.47 5.11 14.79
C LYS A 5 0.78 5.10 13.91
N TRP A 6 1.92 4.68 14.47
CA TRP A 6 3.18 4.60 13.72
C TRP A 6 3.16 3.49 12.67
N TYR A 7 2.51 2.37 12.95
CA TYR A 7 2.33 1.30 11.97
C TYR A 7 1.38 1.70 10.84
N MET A 8 0.30 2.42 11.15
CA MET A 8 -0.56 3.00 10.10
C MET A 8 0.20 4.04 9.28
N PHE A 9 0.96 4.92 9.92
CA PHE A 9 1.82 5.87 9.24
C PHE A 9 2.83 5.18 8.32
N ASN A 10 3.45 4.09 8.77
CA ASN A 10 4.38 3.31 7.94
C ASN A 10 3.71 2.76 6.68
N VAL A 11 2.48 2.25 6.78
CA VAL A 11 1.71 1.82 5.60
C VAL A 11 1.46 2.98 4.64
N HIS A 12 1.01 4.12 5.16
CA HIS A 12 0.75 5.30 4.33
C HIS A 12 2.03 5.86 3.70
N LEU A 13 3.15 5.84 4.42
CA LEU A 13 4.44 6.32 3.94
C LEU A 13 4.90 5.49 2.74
N TRP A 14 4.95 4.16 2.87
CA TRP A 14 5.38 3.29 1.76
C TRP A 14 4.41 3.32 0.59
N SER A 15 3.10 3.39 0.85
CA SER A 15 2.10 3.58 -0.20
C SER A 15 2.30 4.91 -0.94
N ALA A 16 2.54 6.02 -0.23
CA ALA A 16 2.74 7.33 -0.84
C ALA A 16 4.04 7.40 -1.65
N ILE A 17 5.12 6.79 -1.14
CA ILE A 17 6.39 6.68 -1.89
C ILE A 17 6.15 5.90 -3.18
N LEU A 18 5.47 4.75 -3.11
CA LEU A 18 5.15 3.94 -4.27
C LEU A 18 4.31 4.70 -5.30
N ASP A 19 3.29 5.44 -4.85
CA ASP A 19 2.45 6.26 -5.73
C ASP A 19 3.26 7.37 -6.43
N ILE A 20 4.13 8.06 -5.69
CA ILE A 20 5.04 9.07 -6.24
C ILE A 20 5.96 8.44 -7.30
N SER A 21 6.50 7.26 -7.02
CA SER A 21 7.37 6.56 -7.96
C SER A 21 6.63 6.14 -9.22
N PHE A 22 5.41 5.57 -9.10
CA PHE A 22 4.59 5.16 -10.24
C PHE A 22 4.06 6.32 -11.08
N THR A 23 3.79 7.48 -10.48
CA THR A 23 3.14 8.60 -11.19
C THR A 23 4.12 9.67 -11.66
N PHE A 24 5.26 9.83 -10.98
CA PHE A 24 6.15 10.98 -11.20
C PHE A 24 7.62 10.61 -11.41
N LEU A 25 8.20 9.72 -10.59
CA LEU A 25 9.65 9.44 -10.69
C LEU A 25 9.99 8.50 -11.85
N VAL A 26 9.27 7.37 -11.94
CA VAL A 26 9.49 6.35 -12.99
C VAL A 26 8.47 6.51 -14.11
N THR A 27 7.20 6.68 -13.75
CA THR A 27 6.06 6.75 -14.70
C THR A 27 6.18 5.68 -15.79
N PRO A 28 6.14 4.39 -15.42
CA PRO A 28 6.47 3.30 -16.34
C PRO A 28 5.38 3.09 -17.37
N TYR A 29 5.78 2.99 -18.64
CA TYR A 29 4.90 2.64 -19.75
C TYR A 29 5.17 1.20 -20.18
N PHE A 30 4.23 0.29 -19.90
CA PHE A 30 4.39 -1.14 -20.17
C PHE A 30 3.74 -1.58 -21.50
N ILE A 31 4.32 -2.61 -22.11
CA ILE A 31 4.00 -3.10 -23.47
C ILE A 31 3.65 -4.60 -23.41
N PHE A 32 2.75 -5.01 -22.50
CA PHE A 32 2.33 -6.41 -22.42
C PHE A 32 1.65 -6.88 -23.71
N PRO A 33 1.94 -8.11 -24.18
CA PRO A 33 2.50 -9.23 -23.42
C PRO A 33 4.02 -9.25 -23.37
N ALA A 34 4.72 -8.46 -24.19
CA ALA A 34 6.15 -8.34 -24.09
C ALA A 34 6.50 -7.75 -22.71
N THR A 35 7.42 -8.40 -22.00
CA THR A 35 7.99 -7.86 -20.76
C THR A 35 8.96 -6.74 -21.08
N ALA A 36 8.42 -5.68 -21.64
CA ALA A 36 9.12 -4.52 -22.15
C ALA A 36 8.32 -3.24 -21.86
N GLY A 37 9.01 -2.11 -21.92
CA GLY A 37 8.43 -0.82 -21.65
C GLY A 37 9.43 0.30 -21.79
N TYR A 38 9.02 1.49 -21.37
CA TYR A 38 9.90 2.62 -21.24
C TYR A 38 9.41 3.55 -20.13
N PRO A 39 10.31 4.12 -19.31
CA PRO A 39 9.93 5.10 -18.31
C PRO A 39 9.68 6.48 -18.94
N LEU A 40 8.78 7.24 -18.33
CA LEU A 40 8.45 8.62 -18.72
C LEU A 40 8.67 9.64 -17.59
N GLY A 41 9.07 9.19 -16.41
CA GLY A 41 9.20 10.01 -15.21
C GLY A 41 10.55 10.73 -15.08
N ILE A 42 10.73 11.48 -14.00
CA ILE A 42 11.92 12.31 -13.78
C ILE A 42 13.25 11.54 -13.83
N PHE A 43 13.28 10.26 -13.46
CA PHE A 43 14.53 9.49 -13.44
C PHE A 43 15.21 9.38 -14.80
N ILE A 44 14.48 9.48 -15.91
CA ILE A 44 15.09 9.54 -17.24
C ILE A 44 15.90 10.83 -17.47
N TRP A 45 15.53 11.94 -16.82
CA TRP A 45 16.23 13.22 -16.97
C TRP A 45 17.60 13.21 -16.28
N PHE A 46 17.76 12.34 -15.27
CA PHE A 46 19.04 12.08 -14.61
C PHE A 46 19.84 10.96 -15.30
N GLY A 47 19.33 10.36 -16.38
CA GLY A 47 20.00 9.27 -17.08
C GLY A 47 20.00 7.95 -16.31
N LEU A 48 19.08 7.75 -15.37
CA LEU A 48 19.02 6.50 -14.60
C LEU A 48 18.55 5.34 -15.48
N ASP A 49 19.29 4.25 -15.49
CA ASP A 49 18.97 3.06 -16.29
C ASP A 49 17.57 2.49 -15.93
N PRO A 50 16.71 2.19 -16.92
CA PRO A 50 15.40 1.58 -16.70
C PRO A 50 15.40 0.34 -15.81
N VAL A 51 16.47 -0.47 -15.82
CA VAL A 51 16.63 -1.64 -14.95
C VAL A 51 16.54 -1.25 -13.47
N TYR A 52 17.24 -0.19 -13.08
CA TYR A 52 17.24 0.28 -11.69
C TYR A 52 15.91 0.93 -11.34
N GLN A 53 15.27 1.63 -12.28
CA GLN A 53 13.94 2.21 -12.07
C GLN A 53 12.88 1.13 -11.78
N VAL A 54 12.86 0.03 -12.56
CA VAL A 54 11.97 -1.11 -12.31
C VAL A 54 12.30 -1.78 -10.97
N THR A 55 13.59 -1.92 -10.64
CA THR A 55 14.02 -2.50 -9.36
C THR A 55 13.52 -1.69 -8.17
N VAL A 56 13.59 -0.35 -8.23
CA VAL A 56 13.05 0.54 -7.19
C VAL A 56 11.55 0.32 -7.00
N LEU A 57 10.76 0.30 -8.08
CA LEU A 57 9.31 0.05 -7.99
C LEU A 57 9.00 -1.30 -7.34
N VAL A 58 9.72 -2.35 -7.73
CA VAL A 58 9.52 -3.70 -7.18
C VAL A 58 9.83 -3.75 -5.68
N VAL A 59 10.91 -3.10 -5.24
CA VAL A 59 11.26 -2.98 -3.82
C VAL A 59 10.17 -2.22 -3.07
N GLU A 60 9.70 -1.09 -3.60
CA GLU A 60 8.65 -0.28 -2.97
C GLU A 60 7.31 -1.03 -2.84
N ILE A 61 6.92 -1.83 -3.85
CA ILE A 61 5.76 -2.75 -3.75
C ILE A 61 5.98 -3.74 -2.60
N GLY A 62 7.16 -4.37 -2.52
CA GLY A 62 7.50 -5.29 -1.45
C GLY A 62 7.45 -4.63 -0.07
N MET A 63 8.00 -3.43 0.07
CA MET A 63 7.99 -2.65 1.31
C MET A 63 6.57 -2.25 1.73
N THR A 64 5.71 -1.92 0.76
CA THR A 64 4.29 -1.64 1.00
C THR A 64 3.58 -2.88 1.56
N ILE A 65 3.76 -4.06 0.97
CA ILE A 65 3.19 -5.32 1.47
C ILE A 65 3.70 -5.63 2.89
N ILE A 66 5.00 -5.50 3.13
CA ILE A 66 5.59 -5.74 4.45
C ILE A 66 5.04 -4.74 5.48
N SER A 67 4.87 -3.47 5.13
CA SER A 67 4.29 -2.48 6.04
C SER A 67 2.88 -2.87 6.52
N ILE A 68 2.06 -3.46 5.63
CA ILE A 68 0.73 -3.99 5.95
C ILE A 68 0.87 -5.20 6.89
N LEU A 69 1.77 -6.14 6.58
CA LEU A 69 2.04 -7.29 7.44
C LEU A 69 2.45 -6.88 8.86
N VAL A 70 3.34 -5.89 8.99
CA VAL A 70 3.76 -5.36 10.29
C VAL A 70 2.57 -4.72 11.03
N LEU A 71 1.69 -3.99 10.33
CA LEU A 71 0.47 -3.44 10.94
C LEU A 71 -0.41 -4.56 11.51
N PHE A 72 -0.69 -5.62 10.73
CA PHE A 72 -1.51 -6.75 11.19
C PHE A 72 -0.83 -7.57 12.29
N GLU A 73 0.50 -7.73 12.25
CA GLU A 73 1.23 -8.32 13.37
C GLU A 73 1.05 -7.49 14.64
N ASN A 74 1.18 -6.16 14.54
CA ASN A 74 1.05 -5.30 15.70
C ASN A 74 -0.35 -5.44 16.31
N ARG A 75 -1.38 -5.53 15.46
CA ARG A 75 -2.76 -5.78 15.86
C ARG A 75 -2.92 -7.12 16.57
N TYR A 76 -2.35 -8.18 16.00
CA TYR A 76 -2.36 -9.50 16.61
C TYR A 76 -1.68 -9.49 17.97
N THR A 77 -0.43 -9.04 18.07
CA THR A 77 0.36 -9.09 19.30
C THR A 77 -0.22 -8.23 20.41
N PHE A 78 -0.78 -7.06 20.07
CA PHE A 78 -1.49 -6.21 21.02
C PHE A 78 -2.72 -6.91 21.62
N LEU A 79 -3.51 -7.61 20.79
CA LEU A 79 -4.74 -8.28 21.23
C LEU A 79 -4.49 -9.66 21.83
N ALA A 80 -3.48 -10.39 21.37
CA ALA A 80 -3.13 -11.68 21.93
C ALA A 80 -2.55 -11.55 23.35
N ALA A 81 -2.10 -10.35 23.73
CA ALA A 81 -1.28 -10.13 24.92
C ALA A 81 -0.18 -11.20 25.04
N SER A 82 0.36 -11.60 23.88
CA SER A 82 1.13 -12.83 23.71
C SER A 82 2.38 -12.78 24.58
N ARG A 83 2.31 -13.42 25.75
CA ARG A 83 3.48 -13.69 26.59
C ARG A 83 4.36 -14.81 26.03
N ASN A 84 3.95 -15.45 24.93
CA ASN A 84 4.70 -16.54 24.32
C ASN A 84 6.00 -16.04 23.68
N ASP A 85 7.13 -16.36 24.31
CA ASP A 85 8.45 -15.95 23.84
C ASP A 85 8.85 -16.61 22.52
N PHE A 86 8.30 -17.79 22.20
CA PHE A 86 8.50 -18.42 20.89
C PHE A 86 7.93 -17.53 19.78
N TRP A 87 6.69 -17.05 19.91
CA TRP A 87 6.07 -16.18 18.91
C TRP A 87 6.87 -14.88 18.73
N LYS A 88 7.36 -14.29 19.82
CA LYS A 88 8.19 -13.08 19.78
C LYS A 88 9.50 -13.28 19.01
N ARG A 89 10.15 -14.44 19.15
CA ARG A 89 11.37 -14.78 18.40
C ARG A 89 11.06 -15.09 16.94
N PHE A 90 10.06 -15.93 16.70
CA PHE A 90 9.60 -16.31 15.36
C PHE A 90 9.28 -15.07 14.52
N ARG A 91 8.42 -14.17 15.01
CA ARG A 91 8.06 -12.94 14.27
C ARG A 91 9.29 -12.09 13.90
N LYS A 92 10.27 -11.94 14.82
CA LYS A 92 11.43 -11.07 14.60
C LYS A 92 12.28 -11.65 13.47
N GLY A 93 12.53 -12.96 13.50
CA GLY A 93 13.22 -13.66 12.42
C GLY A 93 12.46 -13.55 11.09
N THR A 94 11.15 -13.80 11.09
CA THR A 94 10.32 -13.72 9.89
C THR A 94 10.36 -12.34 9.24
N PHE A 95 10.18 -11.25 10.01
CA PHE A 95 10.23 -9.90 9.42
C PHE A 95 11.62 -9.52 8.91
N VAL A 96 12.70 -9.92 9.59
CA VAL A 96 14.06 -9.72 9.07
C VAL A 96 14.24 -10.41 7.72
N ILE A 97 13.79 -11.66 7.59
CA ILE A 97 13.84 -12.41 6.33
C ILE A 97 13.00 -11.71 5.26
N LEU A 98 11.75 -11.32 5.57
CA LEU A 98 10.88 -10.63 4.62
C LEU A 98 11.50 -9.33 4.10
N TYR A 99 12.10 -8.52 4.97
CA TYR A 99 12.80 -7.31 4.54
C TYR A 99 14.00 -7.64 3.64
N ILE A 100 14.85 -8.60 4.02
CA ILE A 100 15.98 -9.01 3.16
C ILE A 100 15.46 -9.44 1.78
N VAL A 101 14.44 -10.31 1.74
CA VAL A 101 13.83 -10.79 0.50
C VAL A 101 13.28 -9.63 -0.32
N ALA A 102 12.55 -8.67 0.28
CA ALA A 102 12.02 -7.52 -0.47
C ALA A 102 13.12 -6.71 -1.18
N TRP A 103 14.28 -6.54 -0.55
CA TRP A 103 15.41 -5.81 -1.13
C TRP A 103 16.23 -6.64 -2.13
N THR A 104 16.31 -7.96 -1.96
CA THR A 104 17.26 -8.79 -2.73
C THR A 104 16.63 -9.71 -3.75
N TYR A 105 15.33 -10.04 -3.67
CA TYR A 105 14.75 -11.08 -4.53
C TYR A 105 14.77 -10.74 -6.01
N PHE A 106 14.77 -9.44 -6.36
CA PHE A 106 14.74 -8.99 -7.74
C PHE A 106 16.14 -8.94 -8.39
N ILE A 107 17.20 -8.95 -7.57
CA ILE A 107 18.60 -8.84 -8.02
C ILE A 107 18.98 -9.91 -9.07
N PRO A 108 18.64 -11.19 -8.91
CA PRO A 108 18.99 -12.20 -9.91
C PRO A 108 18.40 -11.93 -11.30
N PHE A 109 17.24 -11.26 -11.39
CA PHE A 109 16.60 -10.94 -12.67
C PHE A 109 17.25 -9.76 -13.39
N ILE A 110 17.95 -8.89 -12.67
CA ILE A 110 18.76 -7.82 -13.27
C ILE A 110 19.83 -8.40 -14.20
N PHE A 111 20.44 -9.53 -13.81
CA PHE A 111 21.43 -10.22 -14.62
C PHE A 111 20.84 -11.02 -15.79
N GLN A 112 19.52 -11.13 -15.88
CA GLN A 112 18.81 -11.80 -16.98
C GLN A 112 18.31 -10.83 -18.05
N VAL A 113 18.52 -9.52 -17.84
CA VAL A 113 18.16 -8.49 -18.81
C VAL A 113 18.96 -8.70 -20.09
N PRO A 114 18.30 -8.90 -21.25
CA PRO A 114 18.99 -9.19 -22.51
C PRO A 114 19.66 -7.95 -23.11
N ASP A 115 20.65 -8.16 -23.96
CA ASP A 115 21.27 -7.08 -24.75
C ASP A 115 20.21 -6.38 -25.62
N PRO A 116 20.06 -5.04 -25.51
CA PRO A 116 19.10 -4.27 -26.30
C PRO A 116 19.26 -4.44 -27.81
N SER A 117 20.49 -4.61 -28.31
CA SER A 117 20.79 -4.79 -29.74
C SER A 117 20.17 -6.07 -30.31
N PHE A 118 19.97 -7.08 -29.46
CA PHE A 118 19.34 -8.35 -29.80
C PHE A 118 17.84 -8.37 -29.51
N ALA A 119 17.43 -7.91 -28.31
CA ALA A 119 16.06 -8.06 -27.84
C ALA A 119 15.06 -7.08 -28.47
N VAL A 120 15.45 -5.81 -28.65
CA VAL A 120 14.55 -4.76 -29.17
C VAL A 120 14.05 -5.08 -30.58
N PRO A 121 14.90 -5.50 -31.55
CA PRO A 121 14.42 -5.89 -32.87
C PRO A 121 13.39 -7.03 -32.86
N ILE A 122 13.52 -7.97 -31.92
CA ILE A 122 12.57 -9.10 -31.80
C ILE A 122 11.21 -8.58 -31.32
N VAL A 123 11.19 -7.76 -30.26
CA VAL A 123 9.94 -7.15 -29.76
C VAL A 123 9.28 -6.28 -30.83
N LEU A 124 10.06 -5.52 -31.59
CA LEU A 124 9.54 -4.69 -32.68
C LEU A 124 8.97 -5.52 -33.85
N LYS A 125 9.54 -6.70 -34.13
CA LYS A 125 8.97 -7.63 -35.11
C LYS A 125 7.65 -8.23 -34.63
N GLN A 126 7.55 -8.53 -33.33
CA GLN A 126 6.30 -9.04 -32.72
C GLN A 126 5.23 -7.96 -32.66
N LEU A 127 5.62 -6.71 -32.41
CA LEU A 127 4.72 -5.57 -32.20
C LEU A 127 5.04 -4.44 -33.18
N PRO A 128 4.80 -4.61 -34.49
CA PRO A 128 5.20 -3.64 -35.51
C PRO A 128 4.51 -2.27 -35.34
N THR A 129 3.30 -2.26 -34.74
CA THR A 129 2.53 -1.04 -34.48
C THR A 129 3.14 -0.14 -33.41
N LEU A 130 4.10 -0.63 -32.60
CA LEU A 130 4.73 0.14 -31.53
C LEU A 130 5.45 1.39 -32.06
N ARG A 131 6.05 1.31 -33.25
CA ARG A 131 6.74 2.45 -33.89
C ARG A 131 5.81 3.52 -34.45
N TYR A 132 4.50 3.27 -34.51
CA TYR A 132 3.54 4.27 -34.98
C TYR A 132 3.28 5.37 -33.95
N PHE A 133 3.49 5.07 -32.66
CA PHE A 133 3.24 6.04 -31.57
C PHE A 133 4.45 6.26 -30.66
N TYR A 134 5.50 5.43 -30.75
CA TYR A 134 6.71 5.60 -29.95
C TYR A 134 8.00 5.32 -30.72
N THR A 135 8.84 6.34 -30.84
CA THR A 135 10.14 6.30 -31.54
C THR A 135 11.35 6.22 -30.62
N GLY A 136 11.14 6.33 -29.31
CA GLY A 136 12.21 6.32 -28.30
C GLY A 136 12.82 4.94 -28.02
N PRO A 137 13.74 4.88 -27.04
CA PRO A 137 14.38 3.63 -26.61
C PRO A 137 13.38 2.71 -25.89
N ILE A 138 13.41 1.42 -26.22
CA ILE A 138 12.57 0.40 -25.56
C ILE A 138 13.47 -0.40 -24.63
N PHE A 139 13.04 -0.53 -23.38
CA PHE A 139 13.67 -1.42 -22.42
C PHE A 139 12.95 -2.77 -22.44
N VAL A 140 13.68 -3.85 -22.76
CA VAL A 140 13.19 -5.23 -22.67
C VAL A 140 13.73 -5.84 -21.38
N PHE A 141 12.86 -6.16 -20.44
CA PHE A 141 13.25 -6.69 -19.13
C PHE A 141 13.67 -8.16 -19.21
N THR A 142 12.91 -8.98 -19.93
CA THR A 142 13.24 -10.39 -20.20
C THR A 142 12.58 -10.86 -21.48
N MET A 143 13.17 -11.87 -22.13
CA MET A 143 12.55 -12.59 -23.25
C MET A 143 11.70 -13.77 -22.77
N ASP A 144 11.96 -14.30 -21.57
CA ASP A 144 11.16 -15.34 -20.92
C ASP A 144 10.75 -14.87 -19.52
N SER A 145 9.47 -14.63 -19.33
CA SER A 145 8.90 -14.15 -18.06
C SER A 145 8.54 -15.27 -17.09
N THR A 146 8.69 -16.54 -17.48
CA THR A 146 8.21 -17.69 -16.72
C THR A 146 8.82 -17.78 -15.33
N VAL A 147 10.14 -17.64 -15.22
CA VAL A 147 10.84 -17.78 -13.93
C VAL A 147 10.50 -16.62 -13.00
N VAL A 148 10.57 -15.38 -13.48
CA VAL A 148 10.24 -14.19 -12.68
C VAL A 148 8.78 -14.21 -12.24
N ALA A 149 7.85 -14.62 -13.12
CA ALA A 149 6.44 -14.73 -12.79
C ALA A 149 6.18 -15.80 -11.71
N ARG A 150 6.77 -17.00 -11.85
CA ARG A 150 6.60 -18.08 -10.85
C ARG A 150 7.18 -17.71 -9.49
N VAL A 151 8.39 -17.14 -9.44
CA VAL A 151 9.02 -16.70 -8.19
C VAL A 151 8.21 -15.58 -7.53
N THR A 152 7.77 -14.60 -8.32
CA THR A 152 6.94 -13.49 -7.81
C THR A 152 5.58 -14.01 -7.31
N MET A 153 4.94 -14.95 -8.02
CA MET A 153 3.69 -15.57 -7.59
C MET A 153 3.87 -16.33 -6.27
N LEU A 154 4.94 -17.12 -6.12
CA LEU A 154 5.25 -17.82 -4.87
C LEU A 154 5.46 -16.84 -3.71
N LYS A 155 6.24 -15.77 -3.92
CA LYS A 155 6.45 -14.70 -2.94
C LYS A 155 5.12 -14.12 -2.47
N LEU A 156 4.25 -13.73 -3.41
CA LEU A 156 2.94 -13.16 -3.09
C LEU A 156 2.06 -14.17 -2.32
N ILE A 157 2.02 -15.44 -2.73
CA ILE A 157 1.28 -16.49 -2.01
C ILE A 157 1.74 -16.60 -0.55
N ILE A 158 3.05 -16.58 -0.29
CA ILE A 158 3.60 -16.64 1.07
C ILE A 158 3.17 -15.40 1.87
N GLU A 159 3.31 -14.20 1.30
CA GLU A 159 2.97 -12.93 1.97
C GLU A 159 1.46 -12.84 2.27
N PHE A 160 0.59 -13.16 1.31
CA PHE A 160 -0.86 -13.14 1.52
C PHE A 160 -1.35 -14.25 2.45
N SER A 161 -0.72 -15.43 2.43
CA SER A 161 -1.01 -16.50 3.39
C SER A 161 -0.64 -16.07 4.81
N TYR A 162 0.49 -15.39 4.97
CA TYR A 162 0.91 -14.85 6.26
C TYR A 162 -0.04 -13.73 6.75
N LEU A 163 -0.48 -12.84 5.85
CA LEU A 163 -1.50 -11.85 6.15
C LEU A 163 -2.81 -12.52 6.62
N GLY A 164 -3.29 -13.52 5.89
CA GLY A 164 -4.49 -14.30 6.23
C GLY A 164 -4.37 -14.98 7.60
N LEU A 165 -3.20 -15.55 7.91
CA LEU A 165 -2.90 -16.12 9.22
C LEU A 165 -2.98 -15.05 10.33
N LEU A 166 -2.36 -13.88 10.14
CA LEU A 166 -2.40 -12.79 11.13
C LEU A 166 -3.83 -12.29 11.35
N VAL A 167 -4.63 -12.18 10.28
CA VAL A 167 -6.05 -11.81 10.35
C VAL A 167 -6.81 -12.84 11.18
N TYR A 168 -6.69 -14.13 10.85
CA TYR A 168 -7.34 -15.23 11.56
C TYR A 168 -6.95 -15.27 13.05
N LEU A 169 -5.67 -15.18 13.36
CA LEU A 169 -5.15 -15.19 14.72
C LEU A 169 -5.66 -13.98 15.53
N THR A 170 -5.75 -12.81 14.90
CA THR A 170 -6.30 -11.60 15.53
C THR A 170 -7.79 -11.76 15.84
N PHE A 171 -8.59 -12.30 14.90
CA PHE A 171 -10.00 -12.61 15.15
C PHE A 171 -10.18 -13.59 16.31
N ARG A 172 -9.41 -14.68 16.33
CA ARG A 172 -9.45 -15.66 17.41
C ARG A 172 -9.10 -15.02 18.76
N SER A 173 -8.14 -14.09 18.76
CA SER A 173 -7.77 -13.35 19.97
C SER A 173 -8.90 -12.45 20.48
N LEU A 174 -9.61 -11.75 19.58
CA LEU A 174 -10.77 -10.94 19.94
C LEU A 174 -11.87 -11.78 20.58
N ILE A 175 -12.12 -13.00 20.07
CA ILE A 175 -13.10 -13.93 20.67
C ILE A 175 -12.66 -14.34 22.07
N LYS A 176 -11.40 -14.76 22.26
CA LYS A 176 -10.86 -15.15 23.58
C LYS A 176 -10.95 -14.04 24.62
N GLN A 177 -10.64 -12.79 24.25
CA GLN A 177 -10.76 -11.64 25.15
C GLN A 177 -12.22 -11.36 25.55
N THR A 178 -13.17 -11.72 24.68
CA THR A 178 -14.60 -11.62 24.98
C THR A 178 -15.01 -12.60 26.07
N GLN A 179 -14.51 -13.83 25.98
CA GLN A 179 -14.84 -14.92 26.92
C GLN A 179 -14.17 -14.75 28.28
N SER A 180 -12.92 -14.26 28.31
CA SER A 180 -12.14 -14.09 29.55
C SER A 180 -12.45 -12.83 30.35
N ALA A 181 -13.33 -11.95 29.85
CA ALA A 181 -13.62 -10.62 30.43
C ALA A 181 -12.36 -9.77 30.73
N ALA A 182 -11.23 -10.05 30.07
CA ALA A 182 -9.95 -9.39 30.31
C ALA A 182 -9.94 -7.90 29.91
N LEU A 183 -10.90 -7.47 29.08
CA LEU A 183 -11.11 -6.08 28.69
C LEU A 183 -12.56 -5.69 28.92
N SER A 184 -12.79 -4.41 29.21
CA SER A 184 -14.15 -3.88 29.33
C SER A 184 -14.89 -4.01 27.99
N LYS A 185 -16.22 -4.23 28.06
CA LYS A 185 -17.10 -4.35 26.88
C LYS A 185 -16.92 -3.17 25.90
N LYS A 186 -16.79 -1.95 26.43
CA LYS A 186 -16.53 -0.73 25.66
C LYS A 186 -15.20 -0.78 24.90
N THR A 187 -14.12 -1.21 25.55
CA THR A 187 -12.79 -1.29 24.92
C THR A 187 -12.76 -2.37 23.84
N LEU A 188 -13.33 -3.53 24.11
CA LEU A 188 -13.41 -4.62 23.15
C LEU A 188 -14.22 -4.25 21.91
N ALA A 189 -15.37 -3.59 22.08
CA ALA A 189 -16.16 -3.06 20.97
C ALA A 189 -15.33 -2.10 20.10
N LEU A 190 -14.55 -1.21 20.72
CA LEU A 190 -13.65 -0.31 20.01
C LEU A 190 -12.56 -1.07 19.24
N GLN A 191 -11.95 -2.12 19.83
CA GLN A 191 -10.94 -2.92 19.14
C GLN A 191 -11.52 -3.68 17.94
N ARG A 192 -12.73 -4.25 18.06
CA ARG A 192 -13.42 -4.93 16.95
C ARG A 192 -13.74 -3.98 15.81
N LYS A 193 -14.35 -2.82 16.12
CA LYS A 193 -14.64 -1.77 15.13
C LYS A 193 -13.36 -1.36 14.42
N PHE A 194 -12.32 -1.01 15.17
CA PHE A 194 -11.04 -0.58 14.61
C PHE A 194 -10.37 -1.63 13.73
N PHE A 195 -10.35 -2.90 14.15
CA PHE A 195 -9.77 -3.98 13.35
C PHE A 195 -10.55 -4.21 12.05
N GLY A 196 -11.89 -4.13 12.09
CA GLY A 196 -12.72 -4.18 10.89
C GLY A 196 -12.38 -3.05 9.90
N LEU A 197 -12.17 -1.82 10.39
CA LEU A 197 -11.76 -0.70 9.53
C LEU A 197 -10.38 -0.94 8.90
N ILE A 198 -9.42 -1.54 9.63
CA ILE A 198 -8.11 -1.91 9.09
C ILE A 198 -8.24 -2.98 7.99
N ILE A 199 -9.14 -3.94 8.14
CA ILE A 199 -9.40 -4.93 7.08
C ILE A 199 -9.97 -4.25 5.85
N ILE A 200 -11.01 -3.43 6.01
CA ILE A 200 -11.67 -2.74 4.91
C ILE A 200 -10.67 -1.86 4.14
N GLN A 201 -9.88 -1.01 4.82
CA GLN A 201 -8.89 -0.16 4.15
C GLN A 201 -7.81 -0.98 3.41
N THR A 202 -7.54 -2.21 3.84
CA THR A 202 -6.53 -3.08 3.22
C THR A 202 -7.12 -3.77 1.99
N VAL A 203 -8.38 -4.20 2.05
CA VAL A 203 -9.05 -4.87 0.93
C VAL A 203 -9.31 -3.93 -0.24
N ILE A 204 -9.63 -2.65 0.00
CA ILE A 204 -9.94 -1.67 -1.05
C ILE A 204 -8.84 -1.56 -2.13
N PRO A 205 -7.57 -1.25 -1.81
CA PRO A 205 -6.51 -1.17 -2.83
C PRO A 205 -6.30 -2.50 -3.54
N PHE A 206 -6.37 -3.64 -2.84
CA PHE A 206 -6.24 -4.95 -3.50
C PHE A 206 -7.39 -5.23 -4.46
N ALA A 207 -8.63 -4.90 -4.09
CA ALA A 207 -9.80 -5.08 -4.94
C ALA A 207 -9.68 -4.30 -6.26
N ILE A 208 -9.12 -3.09 -6.21
CA ILE A 208 -8.86 -2.25 -7.38
C ILE A 208 -7.80 -2.89 -8.30
N LEU A 209 -6.79 -3.55 -7.71
CA LEU A 209 -5.69 -4.17 -8.44
C LEU A 209 -6.00 -5.54 -9.04
N ILE A 210 -7.04 -6.25 -8.58
CA ILE A 210 -7.37 -7.60 -9.08
C ILE A 210 -7.60 -7.60 -10.59
N LEU A 211 -8.44 -6.71 -11.09
CA LEU A 211 -8.80 -6.67 -12.51
C LEU A 211 -7.60 -6.35 -13.42
N PRO A 212 -6.80 -5.28 -13.19
CA PRO A 212 -5.66 -4.99 -14.06
C PRO A 212 -4.57 -6.07 -13.99
N ILE A 213 -4.33 -6.70 -12.83
CA ILE A 213 -3.38 -7.81 -12.71
C ILE A 213 -3.88 -9.04 -13.45
N ALA A 214 -5.17 -9.38 -13.33
CA ALA A 214 -5.78 -10.49 -14.06
C ALA A 214 -5.71 -10.26 -15.58
N TYR A 215 -5.95 -9.03 -16.04
CA TYR A 215 -5.75 -8.65 -17.43
C TYR A 215 -4.30 -8.86 -17.88
N CYS A 216 -3.30 -8.38 -17.12
CA CYS A 216 -1.89 -8.55 -17.47
C CYS A 216 -1.53 -10.04 -17.57
N GLY A 217 -1.95 -10.85 -16.59
CA GLY A 217 -1.68 -12.30 -16.59
C GLY A 217 -2.35 -13.02 -17.75
N TRP A 218 -3.60 -12.68 -18.06
CA TRP A 218 -4.31 -13.22 -19.22
C TRP A 218 -3.61 -12.81 -20.53
N ALA A 219 -3.34 -11.52 -20.73
CA ALA A 219 -2.67 -10.98 -21.90
C ALA A 219 -1.32 -11.67 -22.16
N MET A 220 -0.51 -11.88 -21.11
CA MET A 220 0.73 -12.64 -21.20
C MET A 220 0.51 -14.11 -21.60
N SER A 221 -0.51 -14.77 -21.05
CA SER A 221 -0.76 -16.20 -21.30
C SER A 221 -1.23 -16.53 -22.71
N VAL A 222 -1.91 -15.59 -23.38
CA VAL A 222 -2.43 -15.76 -24.75
C VAL A 222 -1.69 -14.90 -25.77
N GLU A 223 -0.60 -14.24 -25.36
CA GLU A 223 0.18 -13.30 -26.17
C GLU A 223 -0.67 -12.18 -26.82
N PHE A 224 -1.70 -11.71 -26.11
CA PHE A 224 -2.60 -10.67 -26.61
C PHE A 224 -2.05 -9.27 -26.33
N TYR A 225 -1.80 -8.51 -27.40
CA TYR A 225 -1.36 -7.11 -27.32
C TYR A 225 -2.49 -6.13 -27.61
N ASN A 226 -2.75 -5.21 -26.69
CA ASN A 226 -3.58 -4.03 -26.93
C ASN A 226 -3.10 -2.86 -26.07
N GLN A 227 -2.53 -1.83 -26.70
CA GLN A 227 -1.94 -0.73 -25.95
C GLN A 227 -2.97 0.11 -25.18
N ALA A 228 -4.20 0.25 -25.67
CA ALA A 228 -5.24 0.98 -24.96
C ALA A 228 -5.61 0.26 -23.65
N PHE A 229 -5.72 -1.06 -23.68
CA PHE A 229 -5.99 -1.87 -22.49
C PHE A 229 -4.79 -1.90 -21.53
N ASN A 230 -3.56 -2.00 -22.03
CA ASN A 230 -2.36 -1.83 -21.21
C ASN A 230 -2.37 -0.48 -20.49
N ASN A 231 -2.59 0.62 -21.22
CA ASN A 231 -2.64 1.96 -20.63
C ASN A 231 -3.74 2.08 -19.57
N PHE A 232 -4.94 1.56 -19.85
CA PHE A 232 -6.03 1.58 -18.87
C PHE A 232 -5.68 0.78 -17.62
N ALA A 233 -5.12 -0.42 -17.77
CA ALA A 233 -4.70 -1.25 -16.65
C ALA A 233 -3.66 -0.52 -15.77
N PHE A 234 -2.68 0.14 -16.39
CA PHE A 234 -1.63 0.87 -15.67
C PHE A 234 -2.08 2.20 -15.08
N ILE A 235 -3.09 2.87 -15.66
CA ILE A 235 -3.76 4.01 -15.02
C ILE A 235 -4.48 3.56 -13.76
N VAL A 236 -5.18 2.42 -13.79
CA VAL A 236 -5.85 1.86 -12.61
C VAL A 236 -4.83 1.45 -11.55
N ILE A 237 -3.74 0.77 -11.95
CA ILE A 237 -2.64 0.40 -11.05
C ILE A 237 -2.02 1.65 -10.42
N SER A 238 -1.64 2.66 -11.19
CA SER A 238 -1.04 3.89 -10.63
C SER A 238 -2.00 4.71 -9.76
N SER A 239 -3.31 4.61 -9.99
CA SER A 239 -4.32 5.33 -9.20
C SER A 239 -4.75 4.63 -7.91
N HIS A 240 -4.35 3.36 -7.69
CA HIS A 240 -4.86 2.55 -6.58
C HIS A 240 -4.59 3.17 -5.19
N GLY A 241 -3.42 3.78 -4.98
CA GLY A 241 -3.05 4.37 -3.71
C GLY A 241 -3.74 5.70 -3.42
N LEU A 242 -4.04 6.51 -4.46
CA LEU A 242 -4.92 7.67 -4.33
C LEU A 242 -6.33 7.26 -3.87
N ILE A 243 -6.91 6.24 -4.51
CA ILE A 243 -8.25 5.74 -4.16
C ILE A 243 -8.25 5.18 -2.73
N SER A 244 -7.20 4.45 -2.36
CA SER A 244 -7.01 3.93 -1.00
C SER A 244 -6.94 5.06 0.03
N THR A 245 -6.18 6.12 -0.27
CA THR A 245 -6.05 7.30 0.60
C THR A 245 -7.39 7.99 0.82
N ILE A 246 -8.16 8.21 -0.25
CA ILE A 246 -9.52 8.77 -0.15
C ILE A 246 -10.40 7.87 0.73
N ALA A 247 -10.36 6.56 0.51
CA ALA A 247 -11.13 5.62 1.33
C ALA A 247 -10.74 5.68 2.81
N ILE A 248 -9.45 5.74 3.14
CA ILE A 248 -8.96 5.87 4.52
C ILE A 248 -9.50 7.15 5.19
N LEU A 249 -9.45 8.28 4.49
CA LEU A 249 -9.97 9.56 4.98
C LEU A 249 -11.47 9.50 5.30
N LEU A 250 -12.23 8.72 4.52
CA LEU A 250 -13.69 8.56 4.67
C LEU A 250 -14.10 7.46 5.65
N ILE A 251 -13.28 6.43 5.85
CA ILE A 251 -13.61 5.27 6.69
C ILE A 251 -13.30 5.55 8.17
N HIS A 252 -12.19 6.23 8.45
CA HIS A 252 -11.74 6.44 9.83
C HIS A 252 -12.33 7.72 10.42
N GLU A 253 -13.08 7.55 11.51
CA GLU A 253 -13.72 8.63 12.26
C GLU A 253 -12.76 9.78 12.63
N PRO A 254 -11.54 9.55 13.16
CA PRO A 254 -10.62 10.65 13.46
C PRO A 254 -10.23 11.49 12.24
N TYR A 255 -10.05 10.86 11.07
CA TYR A 255 -9.69 11.56 9.84
C TYR A 255 -10.88 12.35 9.29
N ARG A 256 -12.08 11.75 9.25
CA ARG A 256 -13.31 12.45 8.88
C ARG A 256 -13.59 13.67 9.75
N THR A 257 -13.47 13.53 11.07
CA THR A 257 -13.73 14.64 12.00
C THR A 257 -12.70 15.76 11.80
N ALA A 258 -11.44 15.44 11.53
CA ALA A 258 -10.43 16.47 11.23
C ALA A 258 -10.72 17.19 9.91
N LEU A 259 -11.18 16.47 8.88
CA LEU A 259 -11.47 16.99 7.55
C LEU A 259 -12.76 17.83 7.52
N ILE A 260 -13.86 17.28 8.03
CA ILE A 260 -15.21 17.85 7.96
C ILE A 260 -15.51 18.75 9.16
N GLY A 261 -15.03 18.39 10.36
CA GLY A 261 -15.26 19.17 11.58
C GLY A 261 -14.58 20.54 11.58
N LYS A 262 -13.45 20.70 10.87
CA LYS A 262 -12.85 22.02 10.59
C LYS A 262 -13.67 22.83 9.58
N CYS A 263 -14.38 22.18 8.66
CA CYS A 263 -15.24 22.84 7.68
C CYS A 263 -16.47 23.48 8.36
N ASN A 264 -17.11 22.76 9.29
CA ASN A 264 -18.27 23.27 10.04
C ASN A 264 -17.93 24.37 11.05
N ARG A 265 -16.71 24.38 11.60
CA ARG A 265 -16.29 25.39 12.59
C ARG A 265 -16.03 26.76 11.96
N LYS A 266 -15.67 26.82 10.66
CA LYS A 266 -15.48 28.09 9.93
C LYS A 266 -16.80 28.77 9.52
N VAL A 267 -17.92 28.05 9.54
CA VAL A 267 -19.24 28.59 9.16
C VAL A 267 -20.00 29.15 10.38
N GLY A 268 -19.61 28.78 11.61
CA GLY A 268 -20.31 29.17 12.84
C GLY A 268 -19.75 30.36 13.62
N ASP A 269 -18.56 30.87 13.29
CA ASP A 269 -17.84 31.87 14.10
C ASP A 269 -17.83 33.30 13.49
N SER A 270 -18.65 33.58 12.48
CA SER A 270 -18.80 34.93 11.89
C SER A 270 -20.00 35.71 12.47
N GLY A 271 -20.24 35.58 13.78
CA GLY A 271 -21.18 36.45 14.51
C GLY A 271 -20.44 37.64 15.14
N PRO A 272 -21.00 38.87 15.10
CA PRO A 272 -20.33 40.02 15.69
C PRO A 272 -20.21 39.86 17.22
N PRO A 273 -19.13 40.35 17.84
CA PRO A 273 -18.94 40.22 19.28
C PRO A 273 -20.04 40.99 20.03
N SER A 274 -20.79 40.29 20.86
CA SER A 274 -21.71 40.92 21.81
C SER A 274 -20.89 41.61 22.92
N ASN A 275 -20.99 42.94 22.97
CA ASN A 275 -20.40 43.75 24.03
C ASN A 275 -21.10 43.47 25.37
N GLY A 276 -20.56 42.52 26.15
CA GLY A 276 -20.94 42.29 27.54
C GLY A 276 -20.19 43.26 28.47
N VAL A 277 -20.93 44.18 29.07
CA VAL A 277 -20.46 45.08 30.14
C VAL A 277 -19.94 44.26 31.34
N PRO A 278 -18.79 44.59 31.96
CA PRO A 278 -18.30 43.87 33.13
C PRO A 278 -19.11 44.25 34.38
N GLN A 279 -19.70 43.26 35.07
CA GLN A 279 -20.21 43.45 36.44
C GLN A 279 -19.06 43.34 37.47
N PRO A 280 -19.09 44.11 38.57
CA PRO A 280 -18.03 44.10 39.57
C PRO A 280 -18.14 42.91 40.54
N ILE A 281 -16.97 42.42 40.92
CA ILE A 281 -16.71 41.33 41.85
C ILE A 281 -17.08 41.77 43.28
N ALA A 282 -18.04 41.09 43.91
CA ALA A 282 -18.29 41.20 45.35
C ALA A 282 -17.65 40.00 46.08
N ARG A 283 -16.68 40.29 46.96
CA ARG A 283 -16.03 39.35 47.89
C ARG A 283 -17.03 38.84 48.94
N GLY A 284 -16.86 37.58 49.32
CA GLY A 284 -17.75 36.86 50.23
C GLY A 284 -17.49 37.02 51.73
N ASN A 285 -18.38 36.34 52.47
CA ASN A 285 -18.38 35.82 53.85
C ASN A 285 -19.81 36.05 54.40
N SER A 286 -20.52 35.15 55.06
CA SER A 286 -20.15 34.01 55.92
C SER A 286 -21.43 33.19 56.18
N ARG A 287 -21.32 31.86 56.37
CA ARG A 287 -22.31 31.03 57.12
C ARG A 287 -22.05 31.18 58.64
N PRO A 288 -22.82 30.59 59.58
CA PRO A 288 -24.10 29.84 59.51
C PRO A 288 -25.18 30.31 60.52
N ILE A 289 -26.44 29.88 60.34
CA ILE A 289 -27.26 28.98 61.18
C ILE A 289 -28.51 28.64 60.34
#